data_AF-A0A9D2GMV5-F1
#
_entry.id   AF-A0A9D2GMV5-F1
#
_cell.length_a   1.000
_cell.length_b   1.000
_cell.length_c   1.000
_cell.angle_alpha   90.00
_cell.angle_beta   90.00
_cell.angle_gamma   90.00
#
_symmetry.space_group_name_H-M   'P 1'
#
loop_
_entity.id
_entity.type
_entity.pdbx_description
1 polymer ?
#
loop_
_entity_poly.entity_id
_entity_poly.type
_entity_poly.pdbx_seq_one_letter_code
_entity_poly.pdbx_strand_id
1 'polypeptide(L)'
;MCRERSDVWGFLKAHGIRELPVHGRELAQEMQIQIIDYEVGAVLLHRLGLDELKARKEGFSVQTENHAYIFMRRGLSKARENHIILHEIGHFAAGHNDLLAHAAEKRTAAEERAAEEYVYEMAPTPVLYAAGFTTLEDIRRITGLEASTARRILTRVAEYTHRQCREEERQILKQFWGFIRKQRRRNRREHLPKFHLPVLAGSLLLLACLGLLFIRQTPPQPSAEIPAQTVQTSQTAASSAGETVTGVVYWTEQGSVYHVSRTCQYIRDRKDEAVQSGGIEQARAAGKERACKICGDAQPAG
;
A
#
# COMPACT_ATOMS: atom_id res chain seq x y z
N MET A 1 22.09 -9.04 -4.88
CA MET A 1 20.63 -9.12 -4.66
C MET A 1 20.17 -10.17 -3.65
N CYS A 2 20.28 -11.49 -3.85
CA CYS A 2 19.74 -12.45 -2.85
C CYS A 2 20.45 -12.42 -1.48
N ARG A 3 21.76 -12.16 -1.45
CA ARG A 3 22.55 -12.10 -0.21
C ARG A 3 22.27 -10.81 0.58
N GLU A 4 22.29 -9.66 -0.08
CA GLU A 4 22.01 -8.35 0.54
C GLU A 4 20.62 -8.27 1.18
N ARG A 5 19.58 -8.88 0.57
CA ARG A 5 18.23 -8.94 1.19
C ARG A 5 18.20 -9.79 2.46
N SER A 6 18.93 -10.91 2.45
CA SER A 6 19.05 -11.80 3.61
C SER A 6 19.71 -11.07 4.78
N ASP A 7 20.70 -10.23 4.49
CA ASP A 7 21.43 -9.44 5.49
C ASP A 7 20.53 -8.38 6.15
N VAL A 8 19.74 -7.63 5.38
CA VAL A 8 18.82 -6.61 5.95
C VAL A 8 17.72 -7.24 6.80
N TRP A 9 17.11 -8.34 6.35
CA TRP A 9 16.08 -9.01 7.16
C TRP A 9 16.67 -9.73 8.38
N GLY A 10 17.92 -10.20 8.27
CA GLY A 10 18.73 -10.62 9.41
C GLY A 10 18.89 -9.52 10.45
N PHE A 11 19.22 -8.31 9.99
CA PHE A 11 19.34 -7.13 10.84
C PHE A 11 18.00 -6.75 11.50
N LEU A 12 16.89 -6.72 10.75
CA LEU A 12 15.56 -6.47 11.32
C LEU A 12 15.20 -7.48 12.42
N LYS A 13 15.58 -8.76 12.24
CA LYS A 13 15.42 -9.82 13.25
C LYS A 13 16.25 -9.55 14.50
N ALA A 14 17.53 -9.23 14.32
CA ALA A 14 18.47 -8.99 15.41
C ALA A 14 18.02 -7.84 16.32
N HIS A 15 17.48 -6.77 15.72
CA HIS A 15 16.95 -5.60 16.43
C HIS A 15 15.46 -5.72 16.82
N GLY A 16 14.85 -6.90 16.66
CA GLY A 16 13.49 -7.15 17.11
C GLY A 16 12.41 -6.29 16.44
N ILE A 17 12.67 -5.74 15.25
CA ILE A 17 11.79 -4.80 14.56
C ILE A 17 10.55 -5.54 14.03
N ARG A 18 9.34 -5.13 14.45
CA ARG A 18 8.09 -5.87 14.14
C ARG A 18 6.99 -5.01 13.53
N GLU A 19 7.24 -3.72 13.35
CA GLU A 19 6.26 -2.77 12.84
C GLU A 19 6.88 -1.87 11.76
N LEU A 20 6.03 -1.27 10.94
CA LEU A 20 6.40 -0.25 9.95
C LEU A 20 5.65 1.05 10.23
N PRO A 21 6.27 2.24 9.98
CA PRO A 21 7.64 2.41 9.48
C PRO A 21 8.69 2.02 10.52
N VAL A 22 9.90 1.66 10.07
CA VAL A 22 11.04 1.52 10.97
C VAL A 22 11.43 2.91 11.48
N HIS A 23 11.49 3.07 12.81
CA HIS A 23 11.82 4.33 13.45
C HIS A 23 13.33 4.48 13.61
N GLY A 24 13.95 5.24 12.69
CA GLY A 24 15.39 5.40 12.59
C GLY A 24 16.03 5.95 13.87
N ARG A 25 15.40 6.92 14.55
CA ARG A 25 15.93 7.45 15.82
C ARG A 25 16.02 6.41 16.92
N GLU A 26 14.98 5.59 17.08
CA GLU A 26 14.93 4.53 18.09
C GLU A 26 15.98 3.47 17.79
N LEU A 27 16.09 3.08 16.52
CA LEU A 27 17.09 2.13 16.06
C LEU A 27 18.52 2.67 16.23
N ALA A 28 18.78 3.95 15.90
CA ALA A 28 20.09 4.55 16.11
C ALA A 28 20.46 4.58 17.60
N GLN A 29 19.49 4.89 18.48
CA GLN A 29 19.69 4.86 19.92
C GLN A 29 20.04 3.44 20.42
N GLU A 30 19.34 2.41 19.93
CA GLU A 30 19.64 1.01 20.23
C GLU A 30 21.05 0.62 19.78
N MET A 31 21.46 1.09 18.60
CA MET A 31 22.81 0.91 18.05
C MET A 31 23.87 1.82 18.70
N GLN A 32 23.50 2.61 19.71
CA GLN A 32 24.39 3.58 20.39
C GLN A 32 25.00 4.63 19.45
N ILE A 33 24.28 4.96 18.37
CA ILE A 33 24.63 6.00 17.40
C ILE A 33 24.01 7.31 17.86
N GLN A 34 24.84 8.34 18.04
CA GLN A 34 24.38 9.66 18.46
C GLN A 34 23.96 10.49 17.24
N ILE A 35 22.70 10.92 17.22
CA ILE A 35 22.19 11.83 16.20
C ILE A 35 22.37 13.26 16.70
N ILE A 36 23.19 14.05 16.00
CA ILE A 36 23.57 15.41 16.40
C ILE A 36 23.22 16.37 15.27
N ASP A 37 22.53 17.47 15.57
CA ASP A 37 22.30 18.50 14.57
C ASP A 37 23.57 19.31 14.26
N TYR A 38 23.67 19.81 13.03
CA TYR A 38 24.85 20.53 12.53
C TYR A 38 25.25 21.75 13.35
N GLU A 39 24.29 22.43 13.99
CA GLU A 39 24.52 23.61 14.80
C GLU A 39 25.01 23.23 16.21
N VAL A 40 24.35 22.28 16.87
CA VAL A 40 24.77 21.75 18.19
C VAL A 40 26.11 21.04 18.08
N GLY A 41 26.34 20.30 17.00
CA GLY A 41 27.57 19.57 16.75
C GLY A 41 28.70 20.40 16.14
N ALA A 42 28.55 21.71 15.95
CA ALA A 42 29.49 22.52 15.18
C ALA A 42 30.94 22.43 15.70
N VAL A 43 31.14 22.46 17.02
CA VAL A 43 32.49 22.32 17.62
C VAL A 43 33.07 20.94 17.35
N LEU A 44 32.25 19.89 17.41
CA LEU A 44 32.69 18.53 17.12
C LEU A 44 33.02 18.37 15.63
N LEU A 45 32.16 18.84 14.74
CA LEU A 45 32.37 18.82 13.29
C LEU A 45 33.67 19.52 12.89
N HIS A 46 33.95 20.67 13.49
CA HIS A 46 35.19 21.40 13.26
C HIS A 46 36.43 20.62 13.72
N ARG A 47 36.39 20.05 14.93
CA ARG A 47 37.47 19.21 15.46
C ARG A 47 37.72 17.96 14.61
N LEU A 48 36.68 17.44 13.97
CA LEU A 48 36.75 16.29 13.09
C LEU A 48 37.13 16.65 11.64
N GLY A 49 37.21 17.93 11.29
CA GLY A 49 37.53 18.39 9.93
C GLY A 49 36.41 18.18 8.91
N LEU A 50 35.14 18.19 9.35
CA LEU A 50 33.97 17.80 8.54
C LEU A 50 33.05 18.97 8.17
N ASP A 51 33.51 20.20 8.35
CA ASP A 51 32.72 21.41 8.11
C ASP A 51 32.17 21.49 6.68
N GLU A 52 32.95 21.07 5.68
CA GLU A 52 32.57 21.14 4.27
C GLU A 52 31.40 20.22 3.90
N LEU A 53 31.20 19.12 4.63
CA LEU A 53 30.13 18.16 4.34
C LEU A 53 28.74 18.75 4.60
N LYS A 54 28.64 19.68 5.57
CA LYS A 54 27.38 20.37 5.93
C LYS A 54 26.77 21.10 4.73
N ALA A 55 27.62 21.66 3.86
CA ALA A 55 27.20 22.42 2.68
C ALA A 55 26.64 21.52 1.58
N ARG A 56 27.04 20.24 1.54
CA ARG A 56 26.75 19.31 0.44
C ARG A 56 25.70 18.26 0.79
N LYS A 57 25.59 17.89 2.07
CA LYS A 57 24.71 16.81 2.54
C LYS A 57 23.70 17.30 3.57
N GLU A 58 22.50 16.72 3.56
CA GLU A 58 21.47 16.95 4.58
C GLU A 58 21.75 16.16 5.86
N GLY A 59 22.46 15.04 5.76
CA GLY A 59 23.04 14.31 6.87
C GLY A 59 24.15 13.39 6.40
N PHE A 60 24.98 12.93 7.33
CA PHE A 60 26.04 11.96 7.09
C PHE A 60 26.45 11.27 8.39
N SER A 61 26.94 10.03 8.28
CA SER A 61 27.48 9.24 9.38
C SER A 61 29.00 9.32 9.48
N VAL A 62 29.52 9.21 10.71
CA VAL A 62 30.95 9.14 11.00
C VAL A 62 31.15 8.14 12.13
N GLN A 63 32.21 7.33 12.03
CA GLN A 63 32.63 6.46 13.10
C GLN A 63 34.05 6.80 13.58
N THR A 64 34.19 6.93 14.88
CA THR A 64 35.48 6.99 15.59
C THR A 64 35.72 5.64 16.28
N GLU A 65 36.90 5.43 16.84
CA GLU A 65 37.21 4.18 17.57
C GLU A 65 36.17 3.85 18.66
N ASN A 66 35.63 4.88 19.32
CA ASN A 66 34.78 4.71 20.51
C ASN A 66 33.34 5.20 20.34
N HIS A 67 33.02 5.89 19.25
CA HIS A 67 31.73 6.57 19.08
C HIS A 67 31.26 6.57 17.63
N ALA A 68 29.95 6.41 17.44
CA ALA A 68 29.28 6.54 16.16
C ALA A 68 28.34 7.76 16.18
N TYR A 69 28.39 8.56 15.12
CA TYR A 69 27.62 9.79 14.99
C TYR A 69 26.86 9.80 13.66
N ILE A 70 25.65 10.37 13.68
CA ILE A 70 24.92 10.84 12.51
C ILE A 70 24.74 12.34 12.68
N PHE A 71 25.41 13.12 11.83
CA PHE A 71 25.22 14.56 11.78
C PHE A 71 24.10 14.90 10.81
N MET A 72 23.27 15.89 11.15
CA MET A 72 22.11 16.22 10.32
C MET A 72 21.71 17.69 10.36
N ARG A 73 21.15 18.18 9.26
CA ARG A 73 20.54 19.51 9.15
C ARG A 73 19.24 19.59 9.95
N ARG A 74 18.99 20.73 10.60
CA ARG A 74 17.70 21.00 11.28
C ARG A 74 16.60 21.39 10.29
N GLY A 75 15.35 21.28 10.73
CA GLY A 75 14.18 21.74 9.97
C GLY A 75 13.69 20.78 8.88
N LEU A 76 14.25 19.57 8.81
CA LEU A 76 13.75 18.52 7.92
C LEU A 76 12.39 18.00 8.40
N SER A 77 11.57 17.51 7.47
CA SER A 77 10.35 16.79 7.83
C SER A 77 10.69 15.50 8.56
N LYS A 78 9.83 15.03 9.47
CA LYS A 78 10.05 13.76 10.20
C LYS A 78 10.29 12.57 9.25
N ALA A 79 9.60 12.55 8.11
CA ALA A 79 9.75 11.57 7.05
C ALA A 79 11.16 11.60 6.43
N ARG A 80 11.62 12.80 6.02
CA ARG A 80 12.94 12.97 5.41
C ARG A 80 14.05 12.67 6.41
N GLU A 81 13.89 13.13 7.65
CA GLU A 81 14.80 12.84 8.75
C GLU A 81 14.94 11.32 8.98
N ASN A 82 13.81 10.61 9.05
CA ASN A 82 13.79 9.16 9.21
C ASN A 82 14.48 8.45 8.04
N HIS A 83 14.23 8.88 6.79
CA HIS A 83 14.90 8.33 5.61
C HIS A 83 16.42 8.51 5.71
N ILE A 84 16.90 9.72 6.01
CA ILE A 84 18.35 9.98 6.16
C ILE A 84 18.94 9.11 7.25
N ILE A 85 18.31 9.01 8.42
CA ILE A 85 18.82 8.17 9.52
C ILE A 85 18.90 6.71 9.10
N LEU A 86 17.87 6.16 8.47
CA LEU A 86 17.88 4.77 8.01
C LEU A 86 18.92 4.53 6.90
N HIS A 87 19.13 5.52 6.03
CA HIS A 87 20.17 5.48 5.00
C HIS A 87 21.57 5.42 5.64
N GLU A 88 21.83 6.29 6.62
CA GLU A 88 23.10 6.26 7.36
C GLU A 88 23.28 4.99 8.20
N ILE A 89 22.21 4.45 8.78
CA ILE A 89 22.24 3.12 9.42
C ILE A 89 22.58 2.03 8.41
N GLY A 90 22.14 2.17 7.15
CA GLY A 90 22.55 1.28 6.06
C GLY A 90 24.05 1.28 5.84
N HIS A 91 24.72 2.44 5.94
CA HIS A 91 26.19 2.51 5.93
C HIS A 91 26.80 1.79 7.14
N PHE A 92 26.25 2.01 8.34
CA PHE A 92 26.71 1.32 9.56
C PHE A 92 26.61 -0.19 9.47
N ALA A 93 25.47 -0.70 9.03
CA ALA A 93 25.22 -2.12 8.92
C ALA A 93 26.06 -2.79 7.81
N ALA A 94 26.35 -2.08 6.73
CA ALA A 94 27.21 -2.58 5.65
C ALA A 94 28.71 -2.47 5.95
N GLY A 95 29.10 -1.82 7.06
CA GLY A 95 30.50 -1.55 7.38
C GLY A 95 31.15 -0.53 6.46
N HIS A 96 30.36 0.26 5.73
CA HIS A 96 30.83 1.34 4.84
C HIS A 96 30.98 2.67 5.60
N ASN A 97 31.33 2.60 6.88
CA ASN A 97 31.48 3.81 7.68
C ASN A 97 32.81 4.42 7.36
N ASP A 98 32.80 5.71 7.13
CA ASP A 98 34.03 6.45 7.07
C ASP A 98 34.60 6.51 8.49
N LEU A 99 35.57 5.64 8.79
CA LEU A 99 36.52 5.90 9.86
C LEU A 99 37.05 7.31 9.62
N LEU A 100 37.20 8.12 10.67
CA LEU A 100 37.61 9.54 10.55
C LEU A 100 38.75 9.82 9.56
N ALA A 101 39.68 8.87 9.37
CA ALA A 101 40.75 8.93 8.38
C ALA A 101 40.27 9.06 6.91
N HIS A 102 39.05 8.62 6.61
CA HIS A 102 38.42 8.60 5.29
C HIS A 102 37.06 9.33 5.25
N ALA A 103 36.62 9.99 6.33
CA ALA A 103 35.34 10.73 6.35
C ALA A 103 35.29 11.93 5.40
N ALA A 104 36.45 12.40 4.96
CA ALA A 104 36.58 13.38 3.89
C ALA A 104 36.60 12.74 2.48
N GLU A 105 36.82 11.43 2.37
CA GLU A 105 36.77 10.71 1.10
C GLU A 105 35.32 10.50 0.66
N LYS A 106 35.10 10.62 -0.64
CA LYS A 106 33.76 10.52 -1.22
C LYS A 106 33.38 9.04 -1.31
N ARG A 107 32.38 8.62 -0.54
CA ARG A 107 31.71 7.32 -0.72
C ARG A 107 31.42 7.07 -2.19
N THR A 108 31.68 5.84 -2.62
CA THR A 108 31.46 5.43 -4.00
C THR A 108 29.96 5.44 -4.32
N ALA A 109 29.63 5.62 -5.59
CA ALA A 109 28.24 5.52 -6.05
C ALA A 109 27.63 4.12 -5.80
N ALA A 110 28.46 3.09 -5.64
CA ALA A 110 28.01 1.75 -5.29
C ALA A 110 27.60 1.66 -3.81
N GLU A 111 28.39 2.22 -2.90
CA GLU A 111 28.09 2.25 -1.46
C GLU A 111 26.84 3.07 -1.16
N GLU A 112 26.71 4.26 -1.77
CA GLU A 112 25.52 5.11 -1.65
C GLU A 112 24.26 4.40 -2.18
N ARG A 113 24.39 3.63 -3.27
CA ARG A 113 23.28 2.81 -3.80
C ARG A 113 22.94 1.64 -2.87
N ALA A 114 23.93 1.01 -2.25
CA ALA A 114 23.73 -0.09 -1.31
C ALA A 114 23.02 0.40 -0.03
N ALA A 115 23.41 1.56 0.51
CA ALA A 115 22.73 2.18 1.64
C ALA A 115 21.27 2.57 1.30
N GLU A 116 21.04 3.10 0.10
CA GLU A 116 19.68 3.40 -0.35
C GLU A 116 18.84 2.12 -0.54
N GLU A 117 19.44 1.04 -1.05
CA GLU A 117 18.78 -0.27 -1.15
C GLU A 117 18.43 -0.83 0.24
N TYR A 118 19.28 -0.60 1.23
CA TYR A 118 19.05 -0.97 2.62
C TYR A 118 17.75 -0.40 3.17
N VAL A 119 17.50 0.89 2.92
CA VAL A 119 16.24 1.57 3.31
C VAL A 119 15.01 0.87 2.72
N TYR A 120 15.13 0.31 1.51
CA TYR A 120 13.99 -0.29 0.83
C TYR A 120 13.68 -1.66 1.40
N GLU A 121 14.72 -2.42 1.72
CA GLU A 121 14.59 -3.74 2.32
C GLU A 121 14.20 -3.68 3.80
N MET A 122 14.37 -2.53 4.47
CA MET A 122 13.79 -2.24 5.79
C MET A 122 12.25 -2.20 5.79
N ALA A 123 11.61 -2.13 4.62
CA ALA A 123 10.19 -2.36 4.43
C ALA A 123 9.98 -3.65 3.60
N PRO A 124 10.05 -4.85 4.23
CA PRO A 124 10.14 -6.10 3.50
C PRO A 124 8.97 -6.28 2.52
N THR A 125 9.31 -6.52 1.24
CA THR A 125 8.31 -6.67 0.17
C THR A 125 7.24 -7.73 0.49
N PRO A 126 7.57 -8.93 1.01
CA PRO A 126 6.56 -9.91 1.42
C PRO A 126 5.60 -9.40 2.50
N VAL A 127 6.11 -8.61 3.45
CA VAL A 127 5.31 -8.02 4.54
C VAL A 127 4.35 -6.97 4.00
N LEU A 128 4.84 -6.09 3.13
CA LEU A 128 4.02 -5.06 2.48
C LEU A 128 2.90 -5.70 1.64
N TYR A 129 3.27 -6.68 0.81
CA TYR A 129 2.33 -7.45 0.01
C TYR A 129 1.29 -8.16 0.89
N ALA A 130 1.73 -8.89 1.91
CA ALA A 130 0.84 -9.61 2.82
C ALA A 130 -0.09 -8.66 3.59
N ALA A 131 0.38 -7.46 3.97
CA ALA A 131 -0.44 -6.44 4.63
C ALA A 131 -1.46 -5.76 3.69
N GLY A 132 -1.32 -5.96 2.37
CA GLY A 132 -2.24 -5.44 1.36
C GLY A 132 -1.93 -4.00 0.93
N PHE A 133 -0.68 -3.56 1.03
CA PHE A 133 -0.25 -2.25 0.54
C PHE A 133 0.12 -2.34 -0.95
N THR A 134 -0.83 -1.99 -1.83
CA THR A 134 -0.68 -2.18 -3.29
C THR A 134 -0.79 -0.89 -4.09
N THR A 135 -0.79 0.26 -3.43
CA THR A 135 -0.87 1.57 -4.07
C THR A 135 0.31 2.44 -3.67
N LEU A 136 0.65 3.44 -4.50
CA LEU A 136 1.74 4.37 -4.18
C LEU A 136 1.47 5.10 -2.85
N GLU A 137 0.23 5.52 -2.63
CA GLU A 137 -0.14 6.26 -1.42
C GLU A 137 -0.07 5.37 -0.17
N ASP A 138 -0.40 4.08 -0.29
CA ASP A 138 -0.20 3.12 0.78
C ASP A 138 1.27 3.00 1.18
N ILE A 139 2.16 2.85 0.19
CA ILE A 139 3.61 2.74 0.43
C ILE A 139 4.13 4.01 1.08
N ARG A 140 3.79 5.19 0.54
CA ARG A 140 4.19 6.49 1.13
C ARG A 140 3.71 6.63 2.57
N ARG A 141 2.44 6.30 2.82
CA ARG A 141 1.84 6.38 4.16
C ARG A 141 2.53 5.46 5.16
N ILE A 142 2.83 4.21 4.78
CA ILE A 142 3.37 3.23 5.73
C ILE A 142 4.88 3.33 5.93
N THR A 143 5.61 3.77 4.91
CA THR A 143 7.08 3.90 4.97
C THR A 143 7.53 5.31 5.35
N GLY A 144 6.69 6.32 5.13
CA GLY A 144 7.07 7.73 5.25
C GLY A 144 8.03 8.20 4.15
N LEU A 145 8.29 7.40 3.11
CA LEU A 145 9.25 7.73 2.06
C LEU A 145 8.65 8.66 1.00
N GLU A 146 9.52 9.42 0.33
CA GLU A 146 9.13 10.30 -0.77
C GLU A 146 8.59 9.52 -1.97
N ALA A 147 7.86 10.21 -2.85
CA ALA A 147 7.12 9.56 -3.95
C ALA A 147 8.02 8.81 -4.95
N SER A 148 9.23 9.31 -5.23
CA SER A 148 10.21 8.63 -6.09
C SER A 148 10.66 7.30 -5.48
N THR A 149 11.01 7.30 -4.21
CA THR A 149 11.44 6.10 -3.45
C THR A 149 10.29 5.10 -3.28
N ALA A 150 9.10 5.58 -2.90
CA ALA A 150 7.91 4.75 -2.73
C ALA A 150 7.50 4.04 -4.03
N ARG A 151 7.73 4.67 -5.21
CA ARG A 151 7.52 4.02 -6.51
C ARG A 151 8.41 2.80 -6.71
N ARG A 152 9.69 2.87 -6.33
CA ARG A 152 10.61 1.71 -6.44
C ARG A 152 10.13 0.53 -5.58
N ILE A 153 9.66 0.79 -4.36
CA ILE A 153 9.09 -0.25 -3.49
C ILE A 153 7.79 -0.80 -4.08
N LEU A 154 6.90 0.06 -4.59
CA LEU A 154 5.64 -0.38 -5.20
C LEU A 154 5.87 -1.32 -6.38
N THR A 155 6.84 -1.03 -7.25
CA THR A 155 7.23 -1.92 -8.35
C THR A 155 7.59 -3.31 -7.84
N ARG A 156 8.41 -3.41 -6.78
CA ARG A 156 8.77 -4.70 -6.16
C ARG A 156 7.56 -5.44 -5.61
N VAL A 157 6.64 -4.74 -4.95
CA VAL A 157 5.41 -5.33 -4.41
C VAL A 157 4.51 -5.83 -5.54
N ALA A 158 4.40 -5.09 -6.65
CA ALA A 158 3.60 -5.48 -7.80
C ALA A 158 4.17 -6.70 -8.53
N GLU A 159 5.50 -6.81 -8.60
CA GLU A 159 6.22 -7.95 -9.19
C GLU A 159 6.33 -9.16 -8.25
N TYR A 160 6.03 -8.99 -6.96
CA TYR A 160 6.18 -10.04 -5.97
C TYR A 160 5.17 -11.17 -6.21
N THR A 161 5.68 -12.38 -6.47
CA THR A 161 4.85 -13.59 -6.65
C THR A 161 5.19 -14.63 -5.59
N HIS A 162 4.16 -15.24 -4.99
CA HIS A 162 4.31 -16.28 -3.96
C HIS A 162 4.82 -17.63 -4.49
N ARG A 163 5.17 -17.74 -5.79
CA ARG A 163 5.47 -19.03 -6.43
C ARG A 163 6.62 -19.77 -5.76
N GLN A 164 7.52 -19.08 -5.05
CA GLN A 164 8.59 -19.71 -4.27
C GLN A 164 8.82 -18.96 -2.95
N CYS A 165 7.93 -19.14 -1.97
CA CYS A 165 8.13 -18.58 -0.63
C CYS A 165 9.34 -19.24 0.05
N ARG A 166 10.45 -18.52 0.11
CA ARG A 166 11.73 -18.96 0.70
C ARG A 166 11.65 -18.95 2.23
N GLU A 167 12.56 -19.68 2.88
CA GLU A 167 12.57 -19.76 4.34
C GLU A 167 12.72 -18.38 5.03
N GLU A 168 13.58 -17.51 4.48
CA GLU A 168 13.74 -16.13 4.95
C GLU A 168 12.44 -15.33 4.90
N GLU A 169 11.63 -15.51 3.85
CA GLU A 169 10.33 -14.86 3.72
C GLU A 169 9.35 -15.37 4.78
N ARG A 170 9.34 -16.68 5.07
CA ARG A 170 8.49 -17.23 6.14
C ARG A 170 8.86 -16.63 7.50
N GLN A 171 10.16 -16.47 7.76
CA GLN A 171 10.64 -15.90 9.01
C GLN A 171 10.25 -14.43 9.17
N ILE A 172 10.48 -13.61 8.14
CA ILE A 172 10.13 -12.18 8.21
C ILE A 172 8.60 -11.99 8.28
N LEU A 173 7.82 -12.78 7.56
CA LEU A 173 6.36 -12.78 7.67
C LEU A 173 5.88 -13.16 9.07
N LYS A 174 6.51 -14.15 9.71
CA LYS A 174 6.21 -14.55 11.08
C LYS A 174 6.54 -13.44 12.08
N GLN A 175 7.69 -12.79 11.94
CA GLN A 175 8.10 -11.66 12.78
C GLN A 175 7.11 -10.49 12.71
N PHE A 176 6.65 -10.15 11.51
CA PHE A 176 5.69 -9.05 11.27
C PHE A 176 4.22 -9.48 11.34
N TRP A 177 3.92 -10.70 11.80
CA TRP A 177 2.54 -11.23 11.79
C TRP A 177 1.54 -10.35 12.53
N GLY A 178 1.95 -9.80 13.69
CA GLY A 178 1.12 -8.89 14.49
C GLY A 178 0.71 -7.64 13.70
N PHE A 179 1.70 -7.02 13.05
CA PHE A 179 1.53 -5.87 12.17
C PHE A 179 0.62 -6.19 10.96
N ILE A 180 0.91 -7.27 10.24
CA ILE A 180 0.12 -7.71 9.06
C ILE A 180 -1.34 -7.93 9.45
N ARG A 181 -1.59 -8.62 10.58
CA ARG A 181 -2.95 -8.88 11.07
C ARG A 181 -3.68 -7.59 11.45
N LYS A 182 -3.01 -6.67 12.14
CA LYS A 182 -3.55 -5.36 12.51
C LYS A 182 -3.96 -4.57 11.27
N GLN A 183 -3.11 -4.54 10.25
CA GLN A 183 -3.39 -3.82 9.01
C GLN A 183 -4.53 -4.44 8.21
N ARG A 184 -4.54 -5.77 8.03
CA ARG A 184 -5.64 -6.45 7.34
C ARG A 184 -7.00 -6.19 7.98
N ARG A 185 -7.05 -6.16 9.32
CA ARG A 185 -8.27 -5.81 10.07
C ARG A 185 -8.71 -4.37 9.82
N ARG A 186 -7.76 -3.43 9.78
CA ARG A 186 -8.04 -2.02 9.47
C ARG A 186 -8.60 -1.87 8.05
N ASN A 187 -7.96 -2.45 7.05
CA ASN A 187 -8.42 -2.41 5.66
C ASN A 187 -9.83 -3.02 5.53
N ARG A 188 -10.12 -4.14 6.21
CA ARG A 188 -11.47 -4.73 6.23
C ARG A 188 -12.52 -3.82 6.86
N ARG A 189 -12.18 -3.07 7.92
CA ARG A 189 -13.11 -2.13 8.57
C ARG A 189 -13.38 -0.89 7.72
N GLU A 190 -12.37 -0.40 7.03
CA GLU A 190 -12.50 0.75 6.13
C GLU A 190 -13.33 0.42 4.87
N HIS A 191 -13.26 -0.85 4.42
CA HIS A 191 -14.06 -1.36 3.30
C HIS A 191 -15.34 -2.09 3.71
N LEU A 192 -15.65 -2.19 5.01
CA LEU A 192 -16.94 -2.70 5.47
C LEU A 192 -18.00 -1.66 5.11
N PRO A 193 -18.98 -1.97 4.24
CA PRO A 193 -20.02 -1.02 3.89
C PRO A 193 -20.74 -0.55 5.16
N LYS A 194 -20.55 0.72 5.52
CA LYS A 194 -21.24 1.39 6.64
C LYS A 194 -22.77 1.41 6.46
N PHE A 195 -23.29 0.88 5.35
CA PHE A 195 -24.67 1.00 4.91
C PHE A 195 -25.59 -0.16 5.30
N HIS A 196 -25.12 -1.32 5.74
CA HIS A 196 -26.05 -2.44 6.01
C HIS A 196 -26.58 -2.50 7.45
N LEU A 197 -25.86 -1.98 8.45
CA LEU A 197 -26.34 -2.00 9.83
C LEU A 197 -27.54 -1.07 10.09
N PRO A 198 -27.56 0.20 9.62
CA PRO A 198 -28.71 1.07 9.84
C PRO A 198 -29.92 0.68 8.97
N VAL A 199 -29.70 0.10 7.79
CA VAL A 199 -30.78 -0.38 6.90
C VAL A 199 -31.46 -1.63 7.48
N LEU A 200 -30.70 -2.58 8.04
CA LEU A 200 -31.26 -3.74 8.73
C LEU A 200 -31.97 -3.38 10.04
N ALA A 201 -31.44 -2.44 10.81
CA ALA A 201 -32.11 -1.94 12.02
C ALA A 201 -33.39 -1.17 11.66
N GLY A 202 -33.36 -0.35 10.62
CA GLY A 202 -34.51 0.40 10.12
C GLY A 202 -35.61 -0.51 9.58
N SER A 203 -35.27 -1.56 8.82
CA SER A 203 -36.27 -2.51 8.29
C SER A 203 -36.88 -3.40 9.38
N LEU A 204 -36.12 -3.82 10.39
CA LEU A 204 -36.65 -4.51 11.57
C LEU A 204 -37.61 -3.63 12.37
N LEU A 205 -37.29 -2.34 12.55
CA LEU A 205 -38.17 -1.39 13.23
C LEU A 205 -39.46 -1.14 12.42
N LEU A 206 -39.35 -1.04 11.10
CA LEU A 206 -40.49 -0.83 10.20
C LEU A 206 -41.41 -2.05 10.15
N LEU A 207 -40.85 -3.27 10.16
CA LEU A 207 -41.61 -4.51 10.26
C LEU A 207 -42.28 -4.66 11.63
N ALA A 208 -41.62 -4.26 12.72
CA ALA A 208 -42.25 -4.23 14.05
C ALA A 208 -43.41 -3.22 14.11
N CYS A 209 -43.24 -2.02 13.53
CA CYS A 209 -44.30 -1.01 13.43
C CYS A 209 -45.47 -1.48 12.55
N LEU A 210 -45.19 -2.11 11.40
CA LEU A 210 -46.24 -2.67 10.53
C LEU A 210 -46.96 -3.84 11.21
N GLY A 211 -46.24 -4.74 11.89
CA GLY A 211 -46.83 -5.83 12.67
C GLY A 211 -47.77 -5.33 13.77
N LEU A 212 -47.42 -4.23 14.45
CA LEU A 212 -48.29 -3.59 15.44
C LEU A 212 -49.53 -2.93 14.83
N LEU A 213 -49.46 -2.46 13.58
CA LEU A 213 -50.60 -1.89 12.86
C LEU A 213 -51.57 -2.99 12.35
N PHE A 214 -51.06 -4.14 11.90
CA PHE A 214 -51.89 -5.27 11.45
C PHE A 214 -52.64 -5.99 12.59
N ILE A 215 -52.15 -5.93 13.83
CA ILE A 215 -52.88 -6.48 15.00
C ILE A 215 -54.11 -5.62 15.36
N ARG A 216 -54.20 -4.37 14.89
CA ARG A 216 -55.29 -3.45 15.23
C ARG A 216 -56.43 -3.36 14.22
N GLN A 217 -56.37 -4.06 13.10
CA GLN A 217 -57.44 -4.00 12.09
C GLN A 217 -57.86 -5.39 11.62
N THR A 218 -58.84 -5.96 12.31
CA THR A 218 -59.82 -6.84 11.67
C THR A 218 -61.23 -6.38 12.04
N PRO A 219 -62.00 -5.92 11.04
CA PRO A 219 -63.40 -6.29 10.96
C PRO A 219 -63.71 -6.97 9.60
N PRO A 220 -64.86 -7.67 9.52
CA PRO A 220 -65.09 -8.72 8.54
C PRO A 220 -65.54 -8.20 7.17
N GLN A 221 -65.32 -9.03 6.15
CA GLN A 221 -65.81 -8.89 4.78
C GLN A 221 -67.36 -8.83 4.70
N PRO A 222 -67.92 -8.29 3.60
CA PRO A 222 -68.38 -9.17 2.51
C PRO A 222 -68.19 -8.66 1.06
N SER A 223 -67.98 -9.65 0.18
CA SER A 223 -68.52 -9.89 -1.19
C SER A 223 -68.53 -8.84 -2.32
N ALA A 224 -67.78 -9.21 -3.37
CA ALA A 224 -68.10 -9.27 -4.83
C ALA A 224 -68.67 -8.05 -5.58
N GLU A 225 -67.97 -7.61 -6.63
CA GLU A 225 -68.38 -7.73 -8.05
C GLU A 225 -67.32 -7.13 -9.02
N ILE A 226 -67.28 -7.69 -10.24
CA ILE A 226 -66.44 -7.36 -11.42
C ILE A 226 -67.35 -6.60 -12.40
N PRO A 227 -66.93 -5.51 -13.11
CA PRO A 227 -66.36 -5.68 -14.47
C PRO A 227 -65.38 -4.63 -15.02
N ALA A 228 -64.47 -5.16 -15.85
CA ALA A 228 -64.02 -4.72 -17.19
C ALA A 228 -63.36 -3.33 -17.46
N GLN A 229 -62.12 -3.43 -18.00
CA GLN A 229 -61.49 -2.71 -19.15
C GLN A 229 -61.46 -1.16 -19.12
N THR A 230 -60.40 -0.42 -19.48
CA THR A 230 -59.58 -0.49 -20.70
C THR A 230 -58.44 0.57 -20.66
N VAL A 231 -57.40 0.38 -21.50
CA VAL A 231 -56.50 1.35 -22.18
C VAL A 231 -55.33 2.04 -21.42
N GLN A 232 -54.13 1.64 -21.88
CA GLN A 232 -52.89 2.39 -22.22
C GLN A 232 -52.56 3.70 -21.49
N THR A 233 -51.28 3.85 -21.10
CA THR A 233 -50.31 4.75 -21.78
C THR A 233 -48.91 4.58 -21.18
N SER A 234 -47.95 4.36 -22.08
CA SER A 234 -46.51 4.35 -21.87
C SER A 234 -45.98 5.71 -21.41
N GLN A 235 -44.98 5.74 -20.52
CA GLN A 235 -43.97 6.79 -20.53
C GLN A 235 -42.56 6.25 -20.31
N THR A 236 -41.80 6.45 -21.38
CA THR A 236 -40.36 6.39 -21.58
C THR A 236 -39.62 7.46 -20.78
N ALA A 237 -38.45 7.11 -20.25
CA ALA A 237 -37.30 8.00 -20.08
C ALA A 237 -36.05 7.12 -20.31
N ALA A 238 -35.31 7.24 -21.42
CA ALA A 238 -34.30 8.27 -21.71
C ALA A 238 -33.39 8.51 -20.49
N SER A 239 -32.07 8.52 -20.53
CA SER A 239 -31.03 8.53 -21.56
C SER A 239 -29.73 8.27 -20.75
N SER A 240 -28.73 7.54 -21.22
CA SER A 240 -27.58 8.24 -21.79
C SER A 240 -26.74 7.29 -22.62
N ALA A 241 -26.70 7.57 -23.92
CA ALA A 241 -25.59 7.19 -24.79
C ALA A 241 -24.30 7.77 -24.18
N GLY A 242 -23.47 6.90 -23.62
CA GLY A 242 -22.12 7.21 -23.18
C GLY A 242 -21.14 6.59 -24.16
N GLU A 243 -20.65 7.44 -25.06
CA GLU A 243 -19.27 7.50 -25.54
C GLU A 243 -18.53 6.16 -25.74
N THR A 244 -18.27 5.84 -27.00
CA THR A 244 -17.44 4.71 -27.43
C THR A 244 -16.07 4.75 -26.76
N VAL A 245 -15.94 4.02 -25.66
CA VAL A 245 -14.66 3.66 -25.05
C VAL A 245 -13.93 2.76 -26.05
N THR A 246 -13.02 3.34 -26.83
CA THR A 246 -12.07 2.60 -27.66
C THR A 246 -11.01 2.00 -26.73
N GLY A 247 -11.22 0.75 -26.32
CA GLY A 247 -10.31 0.06 -25.43
C GLY A 247 -10.44 -1.45 -25.53
N VAL A 248 -9.30 -2.13 -25.38
CA VAL A 248 -9.27 -3.60 -25.23
C VAL A 248 -9.89 -3.93 -23.87
N VAL A 249 -10.95 -4.72 -23.88
CA VAL A 249 -11.60 -5.28 -22.69
C VAL A 249 -11.33 -6.77 -22.58
N TYR A 250 -11.50 -7.31 -21.38
CA TYR A 250 -11.21 -8.71 -21.02
C TYR A 250 -12.47 -9.39 -20.48
N TRP A 251 -12.73 -10.64 -20.84
CA TRP A 251 -13.87 -11.39 -20.32
C TRP A 251 -13.57 -12.89 -20.26
N THR A 252 -14.29 -13.62 -19.42
CA THR A 252 -14.27 -15.09 -19.38
C THR A 252 -15.43 -15.66 -20.18
N GLU A 253 -15.36 -16.91 -20.63
CA GLU A 253 -16.49 -17.55 -21.34
C GLU A 253 -17.78 -17.52 -20.50
N GLN A 254 -17.67 -17.79 -19.21
CA GLN A 254 -18.79 -17.76 -18.27
C GLN A 254 -19.08 -16.33 -17.76
N GLY A 255 -20.36 -16.00 -17.59
CA GLY A 255 -20.84 -14.73 -17.01
C GLY A 255 -21.25 -13.68 -18.04
N SER A 256 -21.88 -12.59 -17.60
CA SER A 256 -22.39 -11.49 -18.45
C SER A 256 -21.59 -10.20 -18.34
N VAL A 257 -20.36 -10.26 -17.81
CA VAL A 257 -19.56 -9.08 -17.45
C VAL A 257 -18.24 -9.04 -18.21
N TYR A 258 -17.87 -7.88 -18.75
CA TYR A 258 -16.53 -7.59 -19.28
C TYR A 258 -15.76 -6.62 -18.38
N HIS A 259 -14.43 -6.67 -18.44
CA HIS A 259 -13.50 -5.96 -17.57
C HIS A 259 -12.58 -5.04 -18.38
N VAL A 260 -12.39 -3.81 -17.93
CA VAL A 260 -11.48 -2.85 -18.61
C VAL A 260 -10.00 -3.15 -18.30
N SER A 261 -9.71 -3.91 -17.24
CA SER A 261 -8.35 -4.27 -16.83
C SER A 261 -8.18 -5.77 -16.61
N ARG A 262 -7.11 -6.35 -17.20
CA ARG A 262 -6.69 -7.75 -17.00
C ARG A 262 -6.33 -8.07 -15.55
N THR A 263 -6.01 -7.05 -14.75
CA THR A 263 -5.67 -7.17 -13.32
C THR A 263 -6.89 -7.01 -12.40
N CYS A 264 -8.11 -6.92 -12.96
CA CYS A 264 -9.33 -6.86 -12.16
C CYS A 264 -9.46 -8.08 -11.24
N GLN A 265 -9.81 -7.87 -9.97
CA GLN A 265 -9.85 -8.91 -8.94
C GLN A 265 -10.70 -10.15 -9.28
N TYR A 266 -11.70 -10.02 -10.16
CA TYR A 266 -12.58 -11.11 -10.55
C TYR A 266 -12.00 -12.01 -11.65
N ILE A 267 -11.00 -11.52 -12.41
CA ILE A 267 -10.36 -12.26 -13.50
C ILE A 267 -8.85 -12.40 -13.36
N ARG A 268 -8.20 -11.67 -12.43
CA ARG A 268 -6.74 -11.67 -12.26
C ARG A 268 -6.17 -13.07 -11.97
N ASP A 269 -6.93 -13.89 -11.25
CA ASP A 269 -6.51 -15.23 -10.82
C ASP A 269 -6.93 -16.32 -11.83
N ARG A 270 -7.57 -15.94 -12.94
CA ARG A 270 -7.89 -16.87 -14.03
C ARG A 270 -6.66 -17.08 -14.91
N LYS A 271 -6.47 -18.34 -15.34
CA LYS A 271 -5.44 -18.71 -16.31
C LYS A 271 -5.64 -17.92 -17.61
N ASP A 272 -4.55 -17.60 -18.31
CA ASP A 272 -4.59 -16.80 -19.53
C ASP A 272 -5.45 -17.43 -20.62
N GLU A 273 -5.49 -18.77 -20.72
CA GLU A 273 -6.34 -19.45 -21.71
C GLU A 273 -7.85 -19.31 -21.42
N ALA A 274 -8.22 -18.97 -20.18
CA ALA A 274 -9.61 -18.79 -19.76
C ALA A 274 -10.10 -17.33 -19.86
N VAL A 275 -9.23 -16.40 -20.28
CA VAL A 275 -9.54 -14.97 -20.40
C VAL A 275 -9.40 -14.54 -21.85
N GLN A 276 -10.51 -14.17 -22.46
CA GLN A 276 -10.57 -13.59 -23.80
C GLN A 276 -10.38 -12.07 -23.71
N SER A 277 -9.85 -11.47 -24.78
CA SER A 277 -9.67 -10.02 -24.90
C SER A 277 -10.03 -9.52 -26.28
N GLY A 278 -10.56 -8.30 -26.36
CA GLY A 278 -10.95 -7.69 -27.64
C GLY A 278 -11.70 -6.38 -27.42
N GLY A 279 -12.35 -5.87 -28.47
CA GLY A 279 -13.18 -4.66 -28.37
C GLY A 279 -14.49 -4.92 -27.60
N ILE A 280 -15.14 -3.85 -27.15
CA ILE A 280 -16.44 -3.93 -26.46
C ILE A 280 -17.50 -4.64 -27.32
N GLU A 281 -17.49 -4.41 -28.64
CA GLU A 281 -18.42 -5.09 -29.56
C GLU A 281 -18.17 -6.61 -29.63
N GLN A 282 -16.92 -7.05 -29.55
CA GLN A 282 -16.58 -8.48 -29.48
C GLN A 282 -17.02 -9.09 -28.14
N ALA A 283 -16.88 -8.34 -27.04
CA ALA A 283 -17.38 -8.77 -25.74
C ALA A 283 -18.91 -8.91 -25.73
N ARG A 284 -19.63 -7.94 -26.34
CA ARG A 284 -21.09 -7.99 -26.48
C ARG A 284 -21.53 -9.17 -27.35
N ALA A 285 -20.84 -9.42 -28.47
CA ALA A 285 -21.07 -10.59 -29.30
C ALA A 285 -20.83 -11.92 -28.54
N ALA A 286 -19.93 -11.92 -27.56
CA ALA A 286 -19.69 -13.04 -26.64
C ALA A 286 -20.66 -13.08 -25.43
N GLY A 287 -21.77 -12.33 -25.48
CA GLY A 287 -22.81 -12.33 -24.44
C GLY A 287 -22.49 -11.53 -23.18
N LYS A 288 -21.54 -10.58 -23.24
CA LYS A 288 -21.21 -9.71 -22.10
C LYS A 288 -22.05 -8.43 -22.16
N GLU A 289 -23.09 -8.39 -21.34
CA GLU A 289 -24.10 -7.33 -21.31
C GLU A 289 -23.63 -6.05 -20.64
N ARG A 290 -22.68 -6.13 -19.69
CA ARG A 290 -22.28 -4.96 -18.89
C ARG A 290 -20.81 -4.96 -18.47
N ALA A 291 -20.28 -3.77 -18.20
CA ALA A 291 -18.95 -3.62 -17.61
C ALA A 291 -18.94 -4.05 -16.13
N CYS A 292 -17.77 -4.46 -15.66
CA CYS A 292 -17.53 -4.75 -14.25
C CYS A 292 -17.62 -3.47 -13.42
N LYS A 293 -18.41 -3.47 -12.33
CA LYS A 293 -18.58 -2.29 -11.45
C LYS A 293 -17.28 -1.78 -10.80
N ILE A 294 -16.22 -2.60 -10.77
CA ILE A 294 -14.95 -2.21 -10.13
C ILE A 294 -14.00 -1.56 -11.12
N CYS A 295 -13.79 -2.18 -12.28
CA CYS A 295 -12.86 -1.65 -13.28
C CYS A 295 -13.55 -0.90 -14.42
N GLY A 296 -14.87 -0.98 -14.55
CA GLY A 296 -15.68 -0.27 -15.54
C GLY A 296 -15.99 1.17 -15.14
N ASP A 297 -16.08 1.46 -13.84
CA ASP A 297 -16.31 2.82 -13.32
C ASP A 297 -14.98 3.58 -13.11
N ALA A 298 -13.85 2.89 -13.20
CA ALA A 298 -12.53 3.50 -13.18
C ALA A 298 -12.28 4.16 -14.54
N GLN A 299 -12.73 5.41 -14.72
CA GLN A 299 -12.31 6.20 -15.86
C GLN A 299 -10.77 6.31 -15.85
N PRO A 300 -10.10 6.08 -16.99
CA PRO A 300 -8.70 6.45 -17.10
C PRO A 300 -8.63 7.97 -16.91
N ALA A 301 -7.85 8.43 -15.92
CA ALA A 301 -7.46 9.82 -15.85
C ALA A 301 -6.67 10.11 -17.14
N GLY A 302 -7.28 10.90 -18.03
CA GLY A 302 -6.62 11.45 -19.22
C GLY A 302 -5.49 12.39 -18.86
#